data_AF-A0A0A2WUR6-F1
#
_entry.id   AF-A0A0A2WUR6-F1
#
_cell.length_a   1.000
_cell.length_b   1.000
_cell.length_c   1.000
_cell.angle_alpha   90.00
_cell.angle_beta   90.00
_cell.angle_gamma   90.00
#
_symmetry.space_group_name_H-M   'P 1'
#
loop_
_entity.id
_entity.type
_entity.pdbx_description
1 polymer ?
#
loop_
_entity_poly.entity_id
_entity_poly.type
_entity_poly.pdbx_seq_one_letter_code
_entity_poly.pdbx_strand_id
1 'polypeptide(L)'
;MNFQQILQTLPSIEGIQQINIINSQGDIVHSIPAISGKLGSLRVYHALAQQYQGKLDKNSAQQGIIWFAEHYQDALENPGKHPNIDLLLAVIANDEHWQIAVLR
;
A
#
# COMPACT_ATOMS: atom_id res chain seq x y z
N MET A 1 -4.70 4.43 -17.24
CA MET A 1 -3.63 5.27 -16.67
C MET A 1 -2.52 4.35 -16.25
N ASN A 2 -1.26 4.72 -16.50
CA ASN A 2 -0.11 3.99 -15.97
C ASN A 2 0.18 4.40 -14.51
N PHE A 3 1.08 3.69 -13.84
CA PHE A 3 1.38 3.93 -12.42
C PHE A 3 1.78 5.39 -12.14
N GLN A 4 2.64 5.98 -12.98
CA GLN A 4 3.06 7.37 -12.80
C GLN A 4 1.89 8.37 -12.92
N GLN A 5 1.00 8.17 -13.87
CA GLN A 5 -0.20 9.01 -14.03
C GLN A 5 -1.13 8.88 -12.83
N ILE A 6 -1.30 7.67 -12.29
CA ILE A 6 -2.09 7.46 -11.07
C ILE A 6 -1.43 8.19 -9.89
N LEU A 7 -0.12 8.07 -9.70
CA LEU A 7 0.56 8.76 -8.61
C LEU A 7 0.30 10.28 -8.61
N GLN A 8 0.15 10.90 -9.78
CA GLN A 8 -0.15 12.34 -9.87
C GLN A 8 -1.54 12.71 -9.35
N THR A 9 -2.50 11.77 -9.31
CA THR A 9 -3.86 11.99 -8.78
C THR A 9 -3.97 11.74 -7.28
N LEU A 10 -2.99 11.05 -6.68
CA LEU A 10 -2.99 10.69 -5.27
C LEU A 10 -2.52 11.86 -4.37
N PRO A 11 -2.95 11.92 -3.10
CA PRO A 11 -2.50 12.94 -2.16
C PRO A 11 -0.97 13.01 -2.00
N SER A 12 -0.46 14.18 -1.59
CA SER A 12 0.96 14.39 -1.29
C SER A 12 1.41 13.52 -0.11
N ILE A 13 2.70 13.16 -0.09
CA ILE A 13 3.39 12.46 1.01
C ILE A 13 4.32 13.38 1.80
N GLU A 14 4.20 14.69 1.60
CA GLU A 14 4.98 15.68 2.34
C GLU A 14 4.77 15.53 3.86
N GLY A 15 5.88 15.55 4.59
CA GLY A 15 5.88 15.38 6.05
C GLY A 15 5.56 13.96 6.53
N ILE A 16 5.49 12.96 5.65
CA ILE A 16 5.39 11.55 6.06
C ILE A 16 6.80 10.97 6.20
N GLN A 17 7.09 10.36 7.35
CA GLN A 17 8.35 9.67 7.61
C GLN A 17 8.26 8.18 7.28
N GLN A 18 7.13 7.56 7.62
CA GLN A 18 6.93 6.12 7.47
C GLN A 18 5.45 5.78 7.47
N ILE A 19 5.10 4.66 6.84
CA ILE A 19 3.81 3.98 7.02
C ILE A 19 4.06 2.59 7.59
N ASN A 20 3.33 2.23 8.64
CA ASN A 20 3.32 0.90 9.23
C ASN A 20 2.01 0.19 8.92
N ILE A 21 2.10 -1.10 8.62
CA ILE A 21 0.96 -2.00 8.51
C ILE A 21 0.88 -2.80 9.80
N ILE A 22 -0.26 -2.70 10.47
CA ILE A 22 -0.51 -3.31 11.78
C ILE A 22 -1.56 -4.41 11.60
N ASN A 23 -1.24 -5.63 12.01
CA ASN A 23 -2.16 -6.76 11.91
C ASN A 23 -3.27 -6.70 12.97
N SER A 24 -4.19 -7.66 12.95
CA SER A 24 -5.28 -7.77 13.93
C SER A 24 -4.83 -8.06 15.37
N GLN A 25 -3.58 -8.51 15.56
CA GLN A 25 -2.97 -8.75 16.87
C GLN A 25 -2.27 -7.49 17.43
N GLY A 26 -2.17 -6.42 16.65
CA GLY A 26 -1.49 -5.18 17.03
C GLY A 26 -0.02 -5.12 16.68
N ASP A 27 0.51 -6.12 15.96
CA ASP A 27 1.92 -6.15 15.55
C ASP A 27 2.14 -5.39 14.25
N ILE A 28 3.29 -4.71 14.15
CA ILE A 28 3.75 -4.13 12.89
C ILE A 28 4.29 -5.28 12.02
N VAL A 29 3.56 -5.61 10.95
CA VAL A 29 3.92 -6.68 10.01
C VAL A 29 4.67 -6.18 8.78
N HIS A 30 4.63 -4.87 8.52
CA HIS A 30 5.35 -4.26 7.41
C HIS A 30 5.58 -2.76 7.60
N SER A 31 6.65 -2.23 7.01
CA SER A 31 6.97 -0.80 7.08
C SER A 31 7.45 -0.25 5.74
N ILE A 32 6.90 0.91 5.37
CA ILE A 32 7.22 1.66 4.15
C ILE A 32 7.84 2.99 4.58
N PRO A 33 9.18 3.10 4.64
CA PRO A 33 9.86 4.35 4.98
C PRO A 33 9.87 5.33 3.80
N ALA A 34 9.91 6.63 4.10
CA ALA A 34 10.02 7.71 3.12
C ALA A 34 11.44 7.86 2.55
N ILE A 35 11.85 6.87 1.75
CA ILE A 35 13.16 6.83 1.09
C ILE A 35 13.02 6.68 -0.42
N SER A 36 14.06 7.09 -1.16
CA SER A 36 14.18 6.87 -2.59
C SER A 36 13.95 5.40 -2.96
N GLY A 37 13.18 5.16 -4.02
CA GLY A 37 12.76 3.82 -4.43
C GLY A 37 11.49 3.30 -3.75
N LYS A 38 11.05 3.87 -2.61
CA LYS A 38 9.79 3.50 -1.93
C LYS A 38 8.68 4.56 -1.99
N LEU A 39 8.99 5.75 -2.52
CA LEU A 39 8.06 6.88 -2.55
C LEU A 39 6.73 6.60 -3.28
N GLY A 40 6.76 5.79 -4.35
CA GLY A 40 5.54 5.39 -5.07
C GLY A 40 4.58 4.59 -4.19
N SER A 41 5.09 3.55 -3.52
CA SER A 41 4.28 2.76 -2.59
C SER A 41 3.85 3.57 -1.37
N LEU A 42 4.72 4.45 -0.85
CA LEU A 42 4.36 5.34 0.25
C LEU A 42 3.14 6.21 -0.12
N ARG A 43 3.10 6.73 -1.35
CA ARG A 43 1.99 7.54 -1.86
C ARG A 43 0.70 6.74 -2.04
N VAL A 44 0.79 5.52 -2.54
CA VAL A 44 -0.37 4.59 -2.63
C VAL A 44 -0.94 4.30 -1.24
N TYR A 45 -0.09 3.90 -0.29
CA TYR A 45 -0.55 3.54 1.05
C TYR A 45 -1.04 4.76 1.85
N HIS A 46 -0.48 5.94 1.64
CA HIS A 46 -1.02 7.17 2.21
C HIS A 46 -2.43 7.45 1.66
N ALA A 47 -2.63 7.32 0.35
CA ALA A 47 -3.94 7.48 -0.27
C ALA A 47 -4.97 6.48 0.27
N LEU A 48 -4.56 5.21 0.44
CA LEU A 48 -5.40 4.18 1.04
C LEU A 48 -5.79 4.54 2.48
N ALA A 49 -4.82 4.97 3.30
CA ALA A 49 -5.08 5.39 4.67
C ALA A 49 -6.10 6.54 4.72
N GLN A 50 -5.99 7.53 3.82
CA GLN A 50 -6.95 8.63 3.75
C GLN A 50 -8.33 8.19 3.27
N GLN A 51 -8.41 7.41 2.21
CA GLN A 51 -9.68 7.02 1.59
C GLN A 51 -10.47 6.01 2.44
N TYR A 52 -9.78 5.14 3.18
CA TYR A 52 -10.39 4.04 3.94
C TYR A 52 -10.25 4.20 5.46
N GLN A 53 -9.94 5.42 5.93
CA GLN A 53 -9.82 5.75 7.36
C GLN A 53 -8.83 4.82 8.08
N GLY A 54 -7.68 4.55 7.44
CA GLY A 54 -6.63 3.69 7.95
C GLY A 54 -6.91 2.19 7.85
N LYS A 55 -8.10 1.76 7.41
CA LYS A 55 -8.38 0.32 7.28
C LYS A 55 -7.64 -0.29 6.10
N LEU A 56 -7.05 -1.46 6.33
CA LEU A 56 -6.51 -2.35 5.30
C LEU A 56 -7.27 -3.68 5.32
N ASP A 57 -8.37 -3.71 4.59
CA ASP A 57 -9.20 -4.87 4.33
C ASP A 57 -9.24 -5.22 2.83
N LYS A 58 -10.00 -6.24 2.44
CA LYS A 58 -10.18 -6.66 1.04
C LYS A 58 -10.54 -5.50 0.10
N ASN A 59 -11.41 -4.57 0.51
CA ASN A 59 -11.86 -3.46 -0.35
C ASN A 59 -10.74 -2.45 -0.61
N SER A 60 -10.07 -2.02 0.46
CA SER A 60 -8.92 -1.12 0.34
C SER A 60 -7.74 -1.76 -0.38
N ALA A 61 -7.49 -3.06 -0.17
CA ALA A 61 -6.43 -3.79 -0.85
C ALA A 61 -6.67 -3.91 -2.36
N GLN A 62 -7.91 -4.17 -2.78
CA GLN A 62 -8.30 -4.16 -4.19
C GLN A 62 -8.08 -2.79 -4.84
N GLN A 63 -8.42 -1.71 -4.14
CA GLN A 63 -8.14 -0.36 -4.62
C GLN A 63 -6.64 -0.09 -4.75
N GLY A 64 -5.83 -0.59 -3.81
CA GLY A 64 -4.38 -0.52 -3.88
C GLY A 64 -3.82 -1.21 -5.14
N ILE A 65 -4.31 -2.40 -5.46
CA ILE A 65 -3.94 -3.13 -6.69
C ILE A 65 -4.25 -2.30 -7.94
N ILE A 66 -5.45 -1.70 -8.00
CA ILE A 66 -5.84 -0.82 -9.12
C ILE A 66 -4.85 0.35 -9.25
N TRP A 67 -4.44 0.94 -8.14
CA TRP A 67 -3.50 2.06 -8.15
C TRP A 67 -2.05 1.67 -8.48
N PHE A 68 -1.66 0.42 -8.25
CA PHE A 68 -0.36 -0.10 -8.71
C PHE A 68 -0.31 -0.38 -10.23
N ALA A 69 -1.45 -0.37 -10.92
CA ALA A 69 -1.56 -0.46 -12.37
C ALA A 69 -0.69 -1.58 -12.99
N GLU A 70 0.20 -1.27 -13.92
CA GLU A 70 1.04 -2.25 -14.61
C GLU A 70 1.94 -3.07 -13.68
N HIS A 71 2.24 -2.59 -12.46
CA HIS A 71 3.05 -3.35 -11.50
C HIS A 71 2.30 -4.54 -10.89
N TYR A 72 0.97 -4.55 -10.94
CA TYR A 72 0.19 -5.71 -10.49
C TYR A 72 0.54 -6.96 -11.30
N GLN A 73 0.57 -6.84 -12.63
CA GLN A 73 0.89 -7.98 -13.50
C GLN A 73 2.31 -8.50 -13.24
N ASP A 74 3.28 -7.60 -13.08
CA ASP A 74 4.67 -7.96 -12.77
C ASP A 74 4.81 -8.64 -11.39
N ALA A 75 3.96 -8.29 -10.41
CA ALA A 75 3.91 -8.95 -9.10
C ALA A 75 3.34 -10.36 -9.19
N LEU A 76 2.30 -10.59 -10.01
CA LEU A 76 1.76 -11.93 -10.24
C LEU A 76 2.78 -12.86 -10.91
N GLU A 77 3.55 -12.33 -11.86
CA GLU A 77 4.56 -13.08 -12.60
C GLU A 77 5.83 -13.32 -11.78
N ASN A 78 6.12 -12.44 -10.82
CA ASN A 78 7.34 -12.48 -10.00
C ASN A 78 7.04 -12.29 -8.50
N PRO A 79 6.47 -13.31 -7.82
CA PRO A 79 6.17 -13.22 -6.39
C PRO A 79 7.40 -12.82 -5.55
N GLY A 80 7.24 -11.85 -4.66
CA GLY A 80 8.30 -11.32 -3.80
C GLY A 80 9.08 -10.14 -4.40
N LYS A 81 8.93 -9.85 -5.70
CA LYS A 81 9.55 -8.68 -6.35
C LYS A 81 8.92 -7.37 -5.90
N HIS A 82 7.64 -7.39 -5.55
CA HIS A 82 6.85 -6.21 -5.19
C HIS A 82 6.23 -6.40 -3.80
N PRO A 83 7.01 -6.31 -2.71
CA PRO A 83 6.52 -6.66 -1.37
C PRO A 83 5.27 -5.87 -0.94
N ASN A 84 5.10 -4.65 -1.45
CA ASN A 84 3.93 -3.82 -1.17
C ASN A 84 2.67 -4.24 -1.94
N ILE A 85 2.81 -4.91 -3.08
CA ILE A 85 1.70 -5.50 -3.85
C ILE A 85 1.41 -6.89 -3.30
N ASP A 86 2.47 -7.68 -3.04
CA ASP A 86 2.37 -9.00 -2.41
C ASP A 86 1.59 -8.94 -1.09
N LEU A 87 1.81 -7.89 -0.28
CA LEU A 87 1.05 -7.64 0.93
C LEU A 87 -0.45 -7.45 0.66
N LEU A 88 -0.83 -6.66 -0.35
CA LEU A 88 -2.24 -6.46 -0.70
C LEU A 88 -2.89 -7.75 -1.18
N LEU A 89 -2.15 -8.56 -1.95
CA LEU A 89 -2.62 -9.87 -2.39
C LEU A 89 -2.86 -10.81 -1.21
N ALA A 90 -1.95 -10.81 -0.22
CA ALA A 90 -2.13 -11.59 1.00
C ALA A 90 -3.37 -11.14 1.80
N VAL A 91 -3.58 -9.82 1.93
CA VAL A 91 -4.77 -9.28 2.61
C VAL A 91 -6.06 -9.75 1.93
N ILE A 92 -6.11 -9.74 0.60
CA ILE A 92 -7.27 -10.19 -0.17
C ILE A 92 -7.48 -11.70 -0.06
N ALA A 93 -6.40 -12.47 -0.17
CA ALA A 93 -6.45 -13.93 -0.18
C ALA A 93 -6.89 -14.50 1.18
N ASN A 94 -6.44 -13.88 2.27
CA ASN A 94 -6.67 -14.35 3.63
C ASN A 94 -7.81 -13.62 4.35
N ASP A 95 -8.50 -12.69 3.67
CA ASP A 95 -9.55 -11.83 4.24
C ASP A 95 -9.08 -11.11 5.51
N GLU A 96 -7.88 -10.54 5.44
CA GLU A 96 -7.26 -9.85 6.57
C GLU A 96 -7.94 -8.51 6.85
N HIS A 97 -7.93 -8.13 8.12
CA HIS A 97 -8.49 -6.88 8.62
C HIS A 97 -7.41 -6.13 9.41
N TRP A 98 -6.56 -5.42 8.71
CA TRP A 98 -5.37 -4.74 9.23
C TRP A 98 -5.57 -3.21 9.26
N GLN A 99 -4.55 -2.50 9.72
CA GLN A 99 -4.52 -1.03 9.80
C GLN A 99 -3.27 -0.45 9.12
N ILE A 100 -3.43 0.71 8.51
CA ILE A 100 -2.39 1.56 7.93
C ILE A 100 -2.17 2.72 8.89
N ALA A 101 -1.05 2.71 9.60
CA ALA A 101 -0.65 3.81 10.48
C ALA A 101 0.36 4.71 9.78
N VAL A 102 0.04 6.00 9.65
CA VAL A 102 0.90 7.02 9.03
C VAL A 102 1.70 7.74 10.11
N LEU A 103 3.03 7.73 10.00
CA LEU A 103 3.96 8.41 10.89
C LEU A 103 4.49 9.67 10.19
N ARG A 104 4.42 10.81 10.87
CA ARG A 104 4.83 12.13 10.38
C ARG A 104 5.98 12.69 11.22
#